data_AF-A0A534VVM5-F1
#
_entry.id   AF-A0A534VVM5-F1
#
_cell.length_a   1.000
_cell.length_b   1.000
_cell.length_c   1.000
_cell.angle_alpha   90.00
_cell.angle_beta   90.00
_cell.angle_gamma   90.00
#
_symmetry.space_group_name_H-M   'P 1'
#
loop_
_entity.id
_entity.type
_entity.pdbx_description
1 polymer ?
#
loop_
_entity_poly.entity_id
_entity_poly.type
_entity_poly.pdbx_seq_one_letter_code
_entity_poly.pdbx_strand_id
1 'polypeptide(L)'
;MALPRTVSWVIVVGLAARAAWGASPCEESRAQTGLALAAREGGLEIAAVDPDSAAAESGLRAGDALVQVNATMPRSCTDYARAIRDARDGRKALLVLVRRSEGTVPLALGPATWERAVATAPPPPPPEAPSVRALVATPAPAPVPPGVRVSLDEVERDLRALAPADRSPGQLADYSHRLLRLHRQVEALAARHVTGAGVVDGLRTVLRYFDAAEVAWAADESVRERERRPRHLPSSEAETAPFFADSEAAATIEEFPFLRSAVSRDPRPGLIGESSGLWRPIEARALLWAHGREELDRLTSWLGRAGQ
;
A
#
# COMPACT_ATOMS: atom_id res chain seq x y z
N MET A 1 1.90 44.98 69.24
CA MET A 1 3.30 45.12 68.80
C MET A 1 3.83 43.73 68.50
N ALA A 2 3.93 43.38 67.22
CA ALA A 2 4.39 42.08 66.76
C ALA A 2 5.52 42.32 65.76
N LEU A 3 6.68 41.74 66.06
CA LEU A 3 7.76 41.48 65.10
C LEU A 3 7.90 39.96 65.06
N PRO A 4 7.99 39.37 63.86
CA PRO A 4 8.90 38.26 63.70
C PRO A 4 9.76 38.35 62.42
N ARG A 5 11.07 38.39 62.67
CA ARG A 5 12.12 37.49 62.17
C ARG A 5 11.98 37.04 60.71
N THR A 6 12.78 37.66 59.85
CA THR A 6 13.10 37.19 58.50
C THR A 6 13.98 35.94 58.58
N VAL A 7 13.49 34.81 58.06
CA VAL A 7 14.29 33.62 57.79
C VAL A 7 14.57 33.57 56.29
N SER A 8 15.83 33.79 55.94
CA SER A 8 16.33 33.72 54.57
C SER A 8 16.47 32.26 54.14
N TRP A 9 15.69 31.83 53.15
CA TRP A 9 15.81 30.50 52.55
C TRP A 9 16.90 30.51 51.47
N VAL A 10 18.03 29.89 51.78
CA VAL A 10 19.04 29.55 50.77
C VAL A 10 18.60 28.24 50.11
N ILE A 11 18.11 28.32 48.87
CA ILE A 11 17.84 27.15 48.04
C ILE A 11 19.17 26.69 47.44
N VAL A 12 19.68 25.54 47.88
CA VAL A 12 20.76 24.82 47.20
C VAL A 12 20.12 24.03 46.06
N VAL A 13 20.26 24.55 44.84
CA VAL A 13 19.92 23.80 43.62
C VAL A 13 21.01 22.77 43.38
N GLY A 14 20.73 21.51 43.74
CA GLY A 14 21.53 20.37 43.31
C GLY A 14 21.36 20.17 41.81
N LEU A 15 22.35 20.58 41.01
CA LEU A 15 22.47 20.23 39.60
C LEU A 15 22.76 18.74 39.47
N ALA A 16 21.71 17.92 39.47
CA ALA A 16 21.77 16.60 38.86
C ALA A 16 21.74 16.80 37.33
N ALA A 17 22.93 16.95 36.73
CA ALA A 17 23.08 16.87 35.30
C ALA A 17 22.68 15.44 34.85
N ARG A 18 21.42 15.26 34.46
CA ARG A 18 21.04 14.11 33.63
C ARG A 18 21.69 14.37 32.27
N ALA A 19 22.86 13.78 32.05
CA ALA A 19 23.42 13.67 30.72
C ALA A 19 22.35 13.03 29.83
N ALA A 20 21.78 13.83 28.94
CA ALA A 20 20.97 13.33 27.84
C ALA A 20 21.91 12.58 26.90
N TRP A 21 22.13 11.29 27.18
CA TRP A 21 22.73 10.38 26.22
C TRP A 21 21.68 10.11 25.14
N GLY A 22 21.67 10.95 24.12
CA GLY A 22 21.21 10.49 22.81
C GLY A 22 22.15 9.37 22.38
N ALA A 23 21.62 8.19 22.08
CA ALA A 23 22.38 7.12 21.46
C ALA A 23 23.17 7.72 20.28
N SER A 24 24.46 7.40 20.20
CA SER A 24 25.26 7.94 19.09
C SER A 24 24.65 7.47 17.75
N PRO A 25 24.79 8.22 16.64
CA PRO A 25 24.27 7.78 15.34
C PRO A 25 24.76 6.38 14.92
N CYS A 26 25.88 5.91 15.47
CA CYS A 26 26.46 4.59 15.22
C CYS A 26 25.89 3.47 16.11
N GLU A 27 25.06 3.83 17.08
CA GLU A 27 24.43 2.93 18.05
C GLU A 27 22.94 2.73 17.76
N GLU A 28 22.31 3.65 17.02
CA GLU A 28 20.89 3.59 16.65
C GLU A 28 20.49 2.26 16.00
N SER A 29 21.36 1.72 15.14
CA SER A 29 21.11 0.46 14.42
C SER A 29 21.46 -0.81 15.20
N ARG A 30 22.17 -0.70 16.32
CA ARG A 30 22.67 -1.85 17.09
C ARG A 30 21.53 -2.72 17.59
N ALA A 31 20.43 -2.13 18.03
CA ALA A 31 19.28 -2.88 18.51
C ALA A 31 18.59 -3.71 17.40
N GLN A 32 18.77 -3.36 16.12
CA GLN A 32 18.16 -4.11 15.01
C GLN A 32 19.11 -5.10 14.37
N THR A 33 20.40 -4.79 14.26
CA THR A 33 21.39 -5.65 13.58
C THR A 33 22.33 -6.38 14.53
N GLY A 34 22.46 -5.90 15.78
CA GLY A 34 23.49 -6.31 16.74
C GLY A 34 24.86 -5.72 16.48
N LEU A 35 24.97 -4.71 15.59
CA LEU A 35 26.26 -4.11 15.22
C LEU A 35 26.47 -2.78 15.93
N ALA A 36 27.57 -2.66 16.67
CA ALA A 36 28.13 -1.37 16.99
C ALA A 36 29.13 -0.97 15.93
N LEU A 37 28.92 0.21 15.34
CA LEU A 37 29.84 0.78 14.38
C LEU A 37 30.68 1.88 15.02
N ALA A 38 31.91 2.03 14.54
CA ALA A 38 32.75 3.17 14.83
C ALA A 38 33.13 3.86 13.52
N ALA A 39 33.09 5.19 13.51
CA ALA A 39 33.65 5.97 12.41
C ALA A 39 35.19 5.92 12.47
N ARG A 40 35.83 5.68 11.33
CA ARG A 40 37.29 5.69 11.16
C ARG A 40 37.66 6.49 9.91
N GLU A 41 38.92 6.84 9.77
CA GLU A 41 39.41 7.51 8.56
C GLU A 41 39.14 6.62 7.34
N GLY A 42 38.23 7.08 6.47
CA GLY A 42 37.88 6.37 5.23
C GLY A 42 36.64 5.47 5.29
N GLY A 43 35.91 5.38 6.41
CA GLY A 43 34.66 4.62 6.45
C GLY A 43 34.15 4.23 7.85
N LEU A 44 33.31 3.19 7.89
CA LEU A 44 32.78 2.62 9.13
C LEU A 44 33.45 1.27 9.42
N GLU A 45 33.73 0.99 10.68
CA GLU A 45 34.30 -0.28 11.16
C GLU A 45 33.35 -0.90 12.18
N ILE A 46 33.26 -2.24 12.20
CA ILE A 46 32.50 -2.95 13.22
C ILE A 46 33.30 -2.95 14.52
N ALA A 47 32.81 -2.23 15.52
CA ALA A 47 33.44 -2.12 16.83
C ALA A 47 33.08 -3.31 17.74
N ALA A 48 31.84 -3.79 17.67
CA ALA A 48 31.38 -4.96 18.39
C ALA A 48 30.18 -5.61 17.70
N VAL A 49 29.99 -6.90 17.96
CA VAL A 49 28.83 -7.68 17.51
C VAL A 49 28.17 -8.28 18.74
N ASP A 50 26.87 -8.06 18.88
CA ASP A 50 26.10 -8.63 19.99
C ASP A 50 25.99 -10.15 19.82
N PRO A 51 26.27 -10.94 20.87
CA PRO A 51 25.99 -12.37 20.86
C PRO A 51 24.49 -12.58 20.66
N ASP A 52 24.11 -13.59 19.87
CA ASP A 52 22.71 -13.90 19.53
C ASP A 52 22.01 -12.87 18.61
N SER A 53 22.77 -11.99 17.96
CA SER A 53 22.25 -11.08 16.94
C SER A 53 22.28 -11.66 15.53
N ALA A 54 21.48 -11.10 14.63
CA ALA A 54 21.49 -11.50 13.23
C ALA A 54 22.85 -11.23 12.55
N ALA A 55 23.60 -10.23 13.02
CA ALA A 55 24.98 -10.01 12.57
C ALA A 55 25.93 -11.15 12.99
N ALA A 56 25.76 -11.69 14.20
CA ALA A 56 26.54 -12.84 14.67
C ALA A 56 26.18 -14.11 13.88
N GLU A 57 24.89 -14.37 13.64
CA GLU A 57 24.42 -15.49 12.79
C GLU A 57 24.97 -15.39 11.36
N SER A 58 25.09 -14.17 10.85
CA SER A 58 25.64 -13.90 9.51
C SER A 58 27.17 -13.85 9.49
N GLY A 59 27.85 -14.13 10.60
CA GLY A 59 29.30 -14.29 10.67
C GLY A 59 30.11 -12.98 10.66
N LEU A 60 29.48 -11.84 10.94
CA LEU A 60 30.17 -10.55 11.13
C LEU A 60 30.98 -10.55 12.42
N ARG A 61 32.12 -9.84 12.42
CA ARG A 61 33.04 -9.77 13.56
C ARG A 61 33.53 -8.36 13.81
N ALA A 62 33.93 -8.09 15.05
CA ALA A 62 34.65 -6.86 15.37
C ALA A 62 35.96 -6.77 14.58
N GLY A 63 36.29 -5.58 14.09
CA GLY A 63 37.45 -5.31 13.23
C GLY A 63 37.18 -5.46 11.73
N ASP A 64 36.02 -5.99 11.33
CA ASP A 64 35.62 -6.00 9.92
C ASP A 64 35.31 -4.56 9.46
N ALA A 65 35.90 -4.14 8.34
CA ALA A 65 35.65 -2.81 7.77
C ALA A 65 34.43 -2.83 6.85
N LEU A 66 33.46 -1.95 7.07
CA LEU A 66 32.25 -1.86 6.26
C LEU A 66 32.57 -1.15 4.93
N VAL A 67 32.46 -1.89 3.82
CA VAL A 67 32.78 -1.39 2.48
C VAL A 67 31.52 -0.94 1.75
N GLN A 68 30.44 -1.72 1.85
CA GLN A 68 29.21 -1.45 1.12
C GLN A 68 28.00 -2.01 1.86
N VAL A 69 26.88 -1.30 1.75
CA VAL A 69 25.57 -1.77 2.18
C VAL A 69 24.63 -1.65 0.98
N ASN A 70 24.06 -2.77 0.57
CA ASN A 70 23.37 -2.94 -0.71
C ASN A 70 24.24 -2.48 -1.88
N ALA A 71 23.89 -1.38 -2.56
CA ALA A 71 24.61 -0.81 -3.69
C ALA A 71 25.31 0.51 -3.36
N THR A 72 25.36 0.90 -2.09
CA THR A 72 25.88 2.21 -1.63
C THR A 72 27.01 2.03 -0.61
N MET A 73 28.02 2.90 -0.70
CA MET A 73 29.09 2.99 0.29
C MET A 73 28.66 3.98 1.39
N PRO A 74 28.28 3.52 2.59
CA PRO A 74 27.88 4.41 3.67
C PRO A 74 29.08 5.23 4.13
N ARG A 75 28.95 6.56 4.12
CA ARG A 75 30.01 7.48 4.58
C ARG A 75 29.81 7.92 6.03
N SER A 76 28.62 7.68 6.58
CA SER A 76 28.25 8.04 7.94
C SER A 76 27.36 6.96 8.57
N CYS A 77 27.32 6.94 9.90
CA CYS A 77 26.42 6.06 10.64
C CYS A 77 24.93 6.35 10.37
N THR A 78 24.59 7.60 10.03
CA THR A 78 23.23 7.97 9.62
C THR A 78 22.83 7.33 8.29
N ASP A 79 23.75 7.23 7.33
CA ASP A 79 23.50 6.56 6.04
C ASP A 79 23.28 5.06 6.25
N TYR A 80 24.07 4.47 7.15
CA TYR A 80 23.90 3.08 7.56
C TYR A 80 22.52 2.86 8.20
N ALA A 81 22.15 3.68 9.18
CA ALA A 81 20.85 3.58 9.86
C ALA A 81 19.66 3.74 8.92
N ARG A 82 19.76 4.60 7.91
CA ARG A 82 18.73 4.73 6.86
C ARG A 82 18.60 3.43 6.06
N ALA A 83 19.71 2.83 5.62
CA ALA A 83 19.67 1.58 4.86
C ALA A 83 19.04 0.43 5.66
N ILE A 84 19.27 0.37 6.98
CA ILE A 84 18.63 -0.60 7.87
C ILE A 84 17.12 -0.37 7.96
N ARG A 85 16.68 0.88 8.16
CA ARG A 85 15.24 1.21 8.22
C ARG A 85 14.53 0.84 6.93
N ASP A 86 15.10 1.21 5.78
CA ASP A 86 14.51 0.91 4.47
C ASP A 86 14.40 -0.61 4.22
N ALA A 87 15.41 -1.38 4.62
CA ALA A 87 15.39 -2.83 4.51
C ALA A 87 14.35 -3.47 5.43
N ARG A 88 14.21 -2.97 6.67
CA ARG A 88 13.23 -3.44 7.64
C ARG A 88 11.79 -3.13 7.22
N ASP A 89 11.50 -1.88 6.87
CA ASP A 89 10.15 -1.44 6.49
C ASP A 89 9.69 -2.15 5.20
N GLY A 90 10.63 -2.40 4.29
CA GLY A 90 10.39 -3.19 3.08
C GLY A 90 10.40 -4.71 3.28
N ARG A 91 10.76 -5.22 4.47
CA ARG A 91 11.04 -6.65 4.76
C ARG A 91 12.00 -7.30 3.75
N LYS A 92 13.02 -6.55 3.31
CA LYS A 92 14.00 -6.96 2.31
C LYS A 92 15.28 -7.45 2.97
N ALA A 93 16.01 -8.31 2.26
CA ALA A 93 17.37 -8.66 2.65
C ALA A 93 18.29 -7.44 2.52
N LEU A 94 19.24 -7.31 3.44
CA LEU A 94 20.31 -6.31 3.38
C LEU A 94 21.62 -7.01 3.05
N LEU A 95 22.25 -6.65 1.93
CA LEU A 95 23.56 -7.16 1.59
C LEU A 95 24.63 -6.25 2.20
N VAL A 96 25.56 -6.83 2.94
CA VAL A 96 26.67 -6.10 3.57
C VAL A 96 27.98 -6.64 3.03
N LEU A 97 28.81 -5.78 2.49
CA LEU A 97 30.16 -6.12 2.04
C LEU A 97 31.15 -5.64 3.10
N VAL A 98 31.89 -6.57 3.69
CA VAL A 98 32.94 -6.28 4.66
C VAL A 98 34.31 -6.65 4.13
N ARG A 99 35.34 -5.95 4.60
CA ARG A 99 36.74 -6.27 4.33
C ARG A 99 37.40 -6.79 5.60
N ARG A 100 38.02 -7.96 5.45
CA ARG A 100 38.82 -8.68 6.46
C ARG A 100 40.28 -8.76 5.98
N SER A 101 41.21 -9.11 6.87
CA SER A 101 42.65 -9.27 6.56
C SER A 101 42.94 -10.10 5.31
N GLU A 102 42.10 -11.10 5.02
CA GLU A 102 42.24 -12.04 3.90
C GLU A 102 41.53 -11.59 2.61
N GLY A 103 40.76 -10.49 2.63
CA GLY A 103 39.99 -10.00 1.46
C GLY A 103 38.58 -9.49 1.80
N THR A 104 37.77 -9.29 0.76
CA THR A 104 36.39 -8.75 0.89
C THR A 104 35.36 -9.88 0.87
N VAL A 105 34.46 -9.92 1.84
CA VAL A 105 33.45 -10.97 2.03
C VAL A 105 32.04 -10.36 1.99
N PRO A 106 31.14 -10.83 1.11
CA PRO A 106 29.72 -10.45 1.14
C PRO A 106 28.97 -11.27 2.19
N LEU A 107 28.16 -10.61 3.01
CA LEU A 107 27.34 -11.22 4.05
C LEU A 107 25.91 -10.68 3.93
N ALA A 108 24.92 -11.57 3.94
CA ALA A 108 23.53 -11.22 3.72
C ALA A 108 22.72 -11.34 5.02
N LEU A 109 22.06 -10.25 5.42
CA LEU A 109 21.04 -10.25 6.46
C LEU A 109 19.68 -10.50 5.80
N GLY A 110 19.14 -11.70 5.94
CA GLY A 110 17.87 -12.10 5.28
C GLY A 110 16.62 -11.53 5.97
N PRO A 111 15.41 -11.65 5.38
CA PRO A 111 14.16 -11.12 5.96
C PRO A 111 13.86 -11.60 7.39
N ALA A 112 14.23 -12.84 7.73
CA ALA A 112 14.09 -13.40 9.07
C ALA A 112 14.88 -12.63 10.15
N THR A 113 15.92 -11.88 9.75
CA THR A 113 16.69 -10.95 10.60
C THR A 113 15.77 -9.93 11.27
N TRP A 114 14.71 -9.50 10.57
CA TRP A 114 13.80 -8.46 11.05
C TRP A 114 12.66 -9.01 11.91
N GLU A 115 12.35 -10.28 11.81
CA GLU A 115 11.21 -10.92 12.49
C GLU A 115 11.45 -11.08 14.00
N ARG A 116 12.71 -11.26 14.45
CA ARG A 116 13.07 -11.34 15.89
C ARG A 116 13.17 -9.98 16.58
N ALA A 117 13.63 -8.94 15.89
CA ALA A 117 13.81 -7.60 16.49
C ALA A 117 12.48 -6.86 16.76
N VAL A 118 11.36 -7.32 16.18
CA VAL A 118 10.03 -6.74 16.41
C VAL A 118 9.43 -7.19 17.76
N ALA A 119 9.97 -8.22 18.41
CA ALA A 119 9.37 -8.82 19.59
C ALA A 119 9.58 -8.05 20.92
N THR A 120 10.42 -7.01 20.98
CA THR A 120 10.78 -6.36 22.27
C THR A 120 10.59 -4.83 22.35
N ALA A 121 10.12 -4.17 21.28
CA ALA A 121 9.75 -2.76 21.38
C ALA A 121 8.24 -2.61 21.61
N PRO A 122 7.76 -2.05 22.73
CA PRO A 122 6.38 -1.57 22.78
C PRO A 122 6.21 -0.56 21.65
N PRO A 123 5.08 -0.60 20.90
CA PRO A 123 4.87 0.34 19.82
C PRO A 123 4.98 1.78 20.37
N PRO A 124 5.63 2.72 19.66
CA PRO A 124 5.54 4.11 20.03
C PRO A 124 4.05 4.48 20.12
N PRO A 125 3.62 5.30 21.10
CA PRO A 125 2.26 5.79 21.11
C PRO A 125 2.01 6.42 19.74
N PRO A 126 0.91 6.07 19.04
CA PRO A 126 0.63 6.70 17.77
C PRO A 126 0.67 8.22 17.98
N PRO A 127 1.28 9.01 17.06
CA PRO A 127 1.04 10.45 17.08
C PRO A 127 -0.47 10.61 17.14
N GLU A 128 -0.95 11.35 18.16
CA GLU A 128 -2.36 11.44 18.50
C GLU A 128 -3.17 11.49 17.21
N ALA A 129 -3.87 10.39 16.91
CA ALA A 129 -4.56 10.27 15.64
C ALA A 129 -5.46 11.50 15.51
N PRO A 130 -5.52 12.17 14.34
CA PRO A 130 -6.32 13.37 14.17
C PRO A 130 -7.69 13.17 14.82
N SER A 131 -7.91 13.84 15.96
CA SER A 131 -9.04 13.50 16.81
C SER A 131 -10.24 14.31 16.36
N VAL A 132 -11.39 13.63 16.24
CA VAL A 132 -12.68 14.28 16.00
C VAL A 132 -12.96 15.36 17.06
N ARG A 133 -12.35 15.25 18.25
CA ARG A 133 -12.44 16.24 19.33
C ARG A 133 -12.03 17.65 18.90
N ALA A 134 -10.98 17.78 18.09
CA ALA A 134 -10.58 19.08 17.54
C ALA A 134 -11.60 19.62 16.52
N LEU A 135 -12.28 18.72 15.79
CA LEU A 135 -13.29 19.04 14.78
C LEU A 135 -14.66 19.39 15.40
N VAL A 136 -15.02 18.75 16.51
CA VAL A 136 -16.26 19.01 17.29
C VAL A 136 -16.15 20.28 18.15
N ALA A 137 -14.94 20.71 18.48
CA ALA A 137 -14.71 21.98 19.16
C ALA A 137 -15.01 23.20 18.24
N THR A 138 -14.98 23.00 16.91
CA THR A 138 -15.51 23.97 15.94
C THR A 138 -17.04 23.90 15.89
N PRO A 139 -17.76 25.03 15.82
CA PRO A 139 -19.20 25.03 15.59
C PRO A 139 -19.52 24.21 14.34
N ALA A 140 -20.47 23.28 14.46
CA ALA A 140 -20.87 22.44 13.34
C ALA A 140 -21.22 23.34 12.15
N PRO A 141 -20.68 23.06 10.94
CA PRO A 141 -21.08 23.80 9.76
C PRO A 141 -22.60 23.72 9.60
N ALA A 142 -23.22 24.75 9.04
CA ALA A 142 -24.65 24.76 8.77
C ALA A 142 -25.04 23.45 8.06
N PRO A 143 -26.17 22.81 8.45
CA PRO A 143 -26.58 21.55 7.84
C PRO A 143 -26.57 21.71 6.33
N VAL A 144 -25.89 20.77 5.66
CA VAL A 144 -25.85 20.74 4.20
C VAL A 144 -27.30 20.80 3.73
N PRO A 145 -27.69 21.82 2.91
CA PRO A 145 -29.04 21.87 2.37
C PRO A 145 -29.32 20.53 1.69
N PRO A 146 -30.53 19.94 1.83
CA PRO A 146 -30.80 18.60 1.35
C PRO A 146 -30.29 18.45 -0.08
N GLY A 147 -29.19 17.70 -0.20
CA GLY A 147 -28.46 17.52 -1.44
C GLY A 147 -29.37 16.87 -2.48
N VAL A 148 -29.10 17.16 -3.75
CA VAL A 148 -29.72 16.58 -4.94
C VAL A 148 -30.29 15.20 -4.63
N ARG A 149 -31.61 15.04 -4.72
CA ARG A 149 -32.26 13.75 -4.50
C ARG A 149 -31.77 12.81 -5.59
N VAL A 150 -30.75 12.01 -5.30
CA VAL A 150 -30.30 10.92 -6.17
C VAL A 150 -31.51 10.04 -6.43
N SER A 151 -31.90 9.91 -7.70
CA SER A 151 -33.00 9.04 -8.12
C SER A 151 -32.45 7.75 -8.72
N LEU A 152 -33.29 6.71 -8.74
CA LEU A 152 -32.94 5.46 -9.41
C LEU A 152 -32.67 5.68 -10.90
N ASP A 153 -33.46 6.55 -11.56
CA ASP A 153 -33.25 6.93 -12.96
C ASP A 153 -31.92 7.64 -13.19
N GLU A 154 -31.43 8.39 -12.20
CA GLU A 154 -30.12 9.04 -12.27
C GLU A 154 -29.00 8.02 -12.22
N VAL A 155 -29.08 7.07 -11.28
CA VAL A 155 -28.10 5.98 -11.16
C VAL A 155 -28.10 5.09 -12.40
N GLU A 156 -29.28 4.75 -12.93
CA GLU A 156 -29.38 3.97 -14.16
C GLU A 156 -28.70 4.70 -15.34
N ARG A 157 -29.00 5.98 -15.53
CA ARG A 157 -28.40 6.78 -16.61
C ARG A 157 -26.88 6.84 -16.49
N ASP A 158 -26.38 7.05 -15.27
CA ASP A 158 -24.95 7.15 -15.00
C ASP A 158 -24.24 5.79 -15.20
N LEU A 159 -24.86 4.67 -14.81
CA LEU A 159 -24.36 3.31 -15.08
C LEU A 159 -24.28 3.03 -16.59
N ARG A 160 -25.31 3.39 -17.36
CA ARG A 160 -25.29 3.25 -18.83
C ARG A 160 -24.19 4.08 -19.49
N ALA A 161 -23.81 5.20 -18.86
CA ALA A 161 -22.76 6.09 -19.37
C ALA A 161 -21.33 5.61 -19.05
N LEU A 162 -21.13 4.64 -18.14
CA LEU A 162 -19.80 4.11 -17.82
C LEU A 162 -19.16 3.34 -18.97
N ALA A 163 -19.96 2.58 -19.73
CA ALA A 163 -19.49 1.74 -20.83
C ALA A 163 -20.39 1.92 -22.07
N PRO A 164 -20.29 3.07 -22.75
CA PRO A 164 -21.06 3.31 -23.97
C PRO A 164 -20.72 2.25 -25.03
N ALA A 165 -21.74 1.73 -25.72
CA ALA A 165 -21.57 0.66 -26.70
C ALA A 165 -20.81 1.10 -27.96
N ASP A 166 -20.76 2.40 -28.24
CA ASP A 166 -20.33 3.01 -29.49
C ASP A 166 -19.11 3.94 -29.36
N ARG A 167 -18.57 4.13 -28.14
CA ARG A 167 -17.48 5.09 -27.89
C ARG A 167 -16.33 4.50 -27.10
N SER A 168 -15.14 5.00 -27.41
CA SER A 168 -13.95 4.72 -26.60
C SER A 168 -14.13 5.36 -25.21
N PRO A 169 -13.87 4.64 -24.11
CA PRO A 169 -14.35 5.01 -22.78
C PRO A 169 -13.57 6.16 -22.10
N GLY A 170 -12.64 6.80 -22.83
CA GLY A 170 -11.83 7.90 -22.33
C GLY A 170 -10.59 7.39 -21.61
N GLN A 171 -10.27 7.95 -20.45
CA GLN A 171 -9.12 7.55 -19.64
C GLN A 171 -9.57 6.69 -18.45
N LEU A 172 -8.69 5.79 -17.98
CA LEU A 172 -8.92 4.99 -16.78
C LEU A 172 -9.28 5.87 -15.57
N ALA A 173 -8.56 6.97 -15.33
CA ALA A 173 -8.86 7.88 -14.22
C ALA A 173 -10.28 8.48 -14.27
N ASP A 174 -10.77 8.81 -15.47
CA ASP A 174 -12.12 9.33 -15.68
C ASP A 174 -13.17 8.24 -15.44
N TYR A 175 -12.85 6.99 -15.77
CA TYR A 175 -13.67 5.82 -15.48
C TYR A 175 -13.73 5.55 -13.97
N SER A 176 -12.58 5.43 -13.29
CA SER A 176 -12.48 5.22 -11.84
C SER A 176 -13.26 6.27 -11.06
N HIS A 177 -13.15 7.55 -11.43
CA HIS A 177 -13.86 8.62 -10.75
C HIS A 177 -15.39 8.51 -10.94
N ARG A 178 -15.86 8.15 -12.14
CA ARG A 178 -17.29 7.92 -12.38
C ARG A 178 -17.80 6.70 -11.60
N LEU A 179 -17.02 5.63 -11.51
CA LEU A 179 -17.37 4.41 -10.79
C LEU A 179 -17.45 4.64 -9.26
N LEU A 180 -16.50 5.39 -8.70
CA LEU A 180 -16.53 5.81 -7.30
C LEU A 180 -17.71 6.74 -6.98
N ARG A 181 -18.15 7.57 -7.93
CA ARG A 181 -19.35 8.39 -7.77
C ARG A 181 -20.60 7.53 -7.72
N LEU A 182 -20.71 6.55 -8.62
CA LEU A 182 -21.83 5.63 -8.69
C LEU A 182 -21.96 4.76 -7.43
N HIS A 183 -20.85 4.24 -6.91
CA HIS A 183 -20.84 3.55 -5.61
C HIS A 183 -21.46 4.42 -4.51
N ARG A 184 -21.05 5.68 -4.41
CA ARG A 184 -21.62 6.61 -3.42
C ARG A 184 -23.10 6.90 -3.65
N GLN A 185 -23.54 7.02 -4.90
CA GLN A 185 -24.95 7.21 -5.24
C GLN A 185 -25.79 5.98 -4.83
N VAL A 186 -25.31 4.76 -5.08
CA VAL A 186 -25.99 3.52 -4.67
C VAL A 186 -26.08 3.40 -3.15
N GLU A 187 -25.01 3.70 -2.42
CA GLU A 187 -25.05 3.69 -0.96
C GLU A 187 -25.94 4.80 -0.38
N ALA A 188 -26.00 5.96 -1.03
CA ALA A 188 -26.95 7.01 -0.66
C ALA A 188 -28.42 6.58 -0.88
N LEU A 189 -28.72 5.80 -1.93
CA LEU A 189 -30.03 5.19 -2.11
C LEU A 189 -30.33 4.15 -1.02
N ALA A 190 -29.36 3.30 -0.70
CA ALA A 190 -29.49 2.28 0.34
C ALA A 190 -29.81 2.88 1.71
N ALA A 191 -29.11 3.96 2.09
CA ALA A 191 -29.30 4.64 3.37
C ALA A 191 -30.70 5.26 3.53
N ARG A 192 -31.40 5.54 2.42
CA ARG A 192 -32.72 6.20 2.47
C ARG A 192 -33.85 5.25 2.87
N HIS A 193 -33.64 3.93 2.88
CA HIS A 193 -34.66 2.91 3.21
C HIS A 193 -35.95 2.95 2.36
N VAL A 194 -36.06 3.86 1.38
CA VAL A 194 -37.17 3.97 0.43
C VAL A 194 -37.00 3.00 -0.74
N THR A 195 -35.76 2.63 -1.05
CA THR A 195 -35.42 1.68 -2.11
C THR A 195 -35.35 0.27 -1.50
N GLY A 196 -36.10 -0.68 -2.06
CA GLY A 196 -36.11 -2.06 -1.56
C GLY A 196 -34.72 -2.71 -1.61
N ALA A 197 -34.38 -3.52 -0.60
CA ALA A 197 -33.06 -4.15 -0.46
C ALA A 197 -32.62 -4.89 -1.74
N GLY A 198 -33.53 -5.62 -2.40
CA GLY A 198 -33.23 -6.32 -3.65
C GLY A 198 -32.85 -5.41 -4.82
N VAL A 199 -33.34 -4.16 -4.86
CA VAL A 199 -32.93 -3.18 -5.88
C VAL A 199 -31.49 -2.74 -5.65
N VAL A 200 -31.15 -2.42 -4.39
CA VAL A 200 -29.80 -1.99 -4.01
C VAL A 200 -28.79 -3.12 -4.26
N ASP A 201 -29.13 -4.35 -3.88
CA ASP A 201 -28.27 -5.51 -4.12
C ASP A 201 -28.11 -5.78 -5.62
N GLY A 202 -29.16 -5.56 -6.43
CA GLY A 202 -29.08 -5.57 -7.88
C GLY A 202 -28.11 -4.52 -8.43
N LEU A 203 -28.20 -3.28 -7.97
CA LEU A 203 -27.28 -2.20 -8.38
C LEU A 203 -25.82 -2.49 -7.98
N ARG A 204 -25.60 -3.00 -6.77
CA ARG A 204 -24.26 -3.44 -6.32
C ARG A 204 -23.74 -4.60 -7.16
N THR A 205 -24.60 -5.54 -7.53
CA THR A 205 -24.24 -6.65 -8.42
C THR A 205 -23.80 -6.12 -9.79
N VAL A 206 -24.55 -5.18 -10.37
CA VAL A 206 -24.17 -4.52 -11.62
C VAL A 206 -22.83 -3.81 -11.49
N LEU A 207 -22.58 -3.08 -10.39
CA LEU A 207 -21.32 -2.38 -10.15
C LEU A 207 -20.10 -3.31 -10.12
N ARG A 208 -20.23 -4.52 -9.56
CA ARG A 208 -19.12 -5.51 -9.55
C ARG A 208 -18.58 -5.84 -10.94
N TYR A 209 -19.44 -5.88 -11.97
CA TYR A 209 -18.97 -6.08 -13.36
C TYR A 209 -18.12 -4.90 -13.84
N PHE A 210 -18.49 -3.68 -13.47
CA PHE A 210 -17.74 -2.47 -13.83
C PHE A 210 -16.45 -2.33 -13.02
N ASP A 211 -16.43 -2.74 -11.75
CA ASP A 211 -15.20 -2.81 -10.95
C ASP A 211 -14.19 -3.79 -11.54
N ALA A 212 -14.65 -5.00 -11.88
CA ALA A 212 -13.82 -5.98 -12.58
C ALA A 212 -13.31 -5.46 -13.93
N ALA A 213 -14.10 -4.64 -14.63
CA ALA A 213 -13.68 -4.04 -15.89
C ALA A 213 -12.58 -2.98 -15.68
N GLU A 214 -12.56 -2.30 -14.52
CA GLU A 214 -11.47 -1.43 -14.10
C GLU A 214 -10.17 -2.21 -13.93
N VAL A 215 -10.21 -3.38 -13.27
CA VAL A 215 -9.05 -4.27 -13.07
C VAL A 215 -8.46 -4.68 -14.43
N ALA A 216 -9.32 -5.08 -15.37
CA ALA A 216 -8.90 -5.41 -16.73
C ALA A 216 -8.29 -4.21 -17.45
N TRP A 217 -8.85 -3.01 -17.29
CA TRP A 217 -8.27 -1.80 -17.87
C TRP A 217 -6.90 -1.46 -17.25
N ALA A 218 -6.76 -1.53 -15.94
CA ALA A 218 -5.49 -1.29 -15.26
C ALA A 218 -4.39 -2.23 -15.76
N ALA A 219 -4.72 -3.49 -16.05
CA ALA A 219 -3.79 -4.44 -16.64
C ALA A 219 -3.31 -4.02 -18.05
N ASP A 220 -4.20 -3.53 -18.91
CA ASP A 220 -3.87 -2.96 -20.24
C ASP A 220 -2.97 -1.73 -20.12
N GLU A 221 -3.29 -0.77 -19.24
CA GLU A 221 -2.44 0.41 -18.99
C GLU A 221 -1.05 0.02 -18.45
N SER A 222 -0.97 -1.04 -17.63
CA SER A 222 0.32 -1.54 -17.13
C SER A 222 1.22 -2.09 -18.24
N VAL A 223 0.64 -2.76 -19.25
CA VAL A 223 1.38 -3.23 -20.45
C VAL A 223 1.87 -2.03 -21.21
N ARG A 224 0.98 -1.07 -21.45
CA ARG A 224 1.26 0.16 -22.17
C ARG A 224 2.42 0.94 -21.56
N GLU A 225 2.42 1.08 -20.23
CA GLU A 225 3.47 1.77 -19.49
C GLU A 225 4.81 1.04 -19.58
N ARG A 226 4.82 -0.29 -19.40
CA ARG A 226 6.04 -1.12 -19.55
C ARG A 226 6.65 -0.98 -20.93
N GLU A 227 5.81 -0.93 -21.96
CA GLU A 227 6.25 -0.74 -23.36
C GLU A 227 6.51 0.72 -23.72
N ARG A 228 6.23 1.67 -22.82
CA ARG A 228 6.30 3.12 -23.06
C ARG A 228 5.48 3.54 -24.29
N ARG A 229 4.35 2.88 -24.54
CA ARG A 229 3.52 3.10 -25.73
C ARG A 229 2.70 4.40 -25.59
N PRO A 230 2.86 5.38 -26.50
CA PRO A 230 2.11 6.63 -26.46
C PRO A 230 0.60 6.41 -26.50
N ARG A 231 -0.18 7.14 -25.69
CA ARG A 231 -1.65 6.95 -25.51
C ARG A 231 -2.52 7.02 -26.77
N HIS A 232 -2.08 7.74 -27.80
CA HIS A 232 -2.83 7.86 -29.05
C HIS A 232 -2.77 6.61 -29.93
N LEU A 233 -1.84 5.68 -29.67
CA LEU A 233 -1.76 4.44 -30.43
C LEU A 233 -2.82 3.43 -29.93
N PRO A 234 -3.57 2.77 -30.81
CA PRO A 234 -4.51 1.75 -30.35
C PRO A 234 -3.77 0.56 -29.71
N SER A 235 -4.35 -0.02 -28.66
CA SER A 235 -3.98 -1.37 -28.19
C SER A 235 -4.81 -2.40 -28.96
N SER A 236 -4.27 -3.61 -29.16
CA SER A 236 -4.97 -4.68 -29.89
C SER A 236 -5.75 -5.57 -28.93
N GLU A 237 -6.94 -6.04 -29.33
CA GLU A 237 -7.71 -7.02 -28.53
C GLU A 237 -6.94 -8.33 -28.27
N ALA A 238 -6.00 -8.69 -29.15
CA ALA A 238 -5.16 -9.87 -29.00
C ALA A 238 -3.98 -9.66 -28.03
N GLU A 239 -3.76 -8.44 -27.55
CA GLU A 239 -2.67 -8.11 -26.64
C GLU A 239 -2.89 -8.77 -25.27
N THR A 240 -1.81 -9.31 -24.70
CA THR A 240 -1.87 -10.03 -23.42
C THR A 240 -1.15 -9.28 -22.32
N ALA A 241 -1.69 -9.35 -21.11
CA ALA A 241 -1.05 -8.88 -19.90
C ALA A 241 -0.67 -10.08 -19.01
N PRO A 242 0.44 -10.00 -18.25
CA PRO A 242 0.74 -10.98 -17.22
C PRO A 242 -0.20 -10.82 -16.01
N PHE A 243 -0.54 -11.94 -15.37
CA PHE A 243 -1.20 -11.98 -14.06
C PHE A 243 -0.65 -13.12 -13.19
N PHE A 244 -0.83 -13.04 -11.88
CA PHE A 244 -0.34 -14.01 -10.90
C PHE A 244 -1.51 -14.62 -10.14
N ALA A 245 -1.36 -15.79 -9.50
CA ALA A 245 -2.49 -16.45 -8.86
C ALA A 245 -3.07 -15.64 -7.68
N ASP A 246 -2.27 -14.77 -7.06
CA ASP A 246 -2.67 -13.91 -5.95
C ASP A 246 -3.03 -12.47 -6.38
N SER A 247 -3.15 -12.20 -7.69
CA SER A 247 -3.47 -10.86 -8.17
C SER A 247 -4.97 -10.57 -8.27
N GLU A 248 -5.34 -9.29 -8.28
CA GLU A 248 -6.73 -8.87 -8.52
C GLU A 248 -7.31 -9.39 -9.83
N ALA A 249 -6.46 -9.57 -10.86
CA ALA A 249 -6.87 -10.16 -12.12
C ALA A 249 -7.25 -11.64 -11.97
N ALA A 250 -6.51 -12.43 -11.18
CA ALA A 250 -6.88 -13.81 -10.87
C ALA A 250 -8.20 -13.86 -10.09
N ALA A 251 -8.34 -13.03 -9.05
CA ALA A 251 -9.59 -12.93 -8.30
C ALA A 251 -10.79 -12.55 -9.19
N THR A 252 -10.59 -11.62 -10.13
CA THR A 252 -11.60 -11.23 -11.12
C THR A 252 -11.99 -12.40 -12.04
N ILE A 253 -11.01 -13.18 -12.51
CA ILE A 253 -11.25 -14.36 -13.37
C ILE A 253 -12.01 -15.47 -12.61
N GLU A 254 -11.72 -15.64 -11.32
CA GLU A 254 -12.42 -16.60 -10.47
C GLU A 254 -13.87 -16.17 -10.19
N GLU A 255 -14.08 -14.88 -9.91
CA GLU A 255 -15.39 -14.30 -9.66
C GLU A 255 -16.30 -14.36 -10.89
N PHE A 256 -15.73 -14.16 -12.08
CA PHE A 256 -16.46 -14.15 -13.35
C PHE A 256 -15.95 -15.24 -14.30
N PRO A 257 -16.45 -16.50 -14.17
CA PRO A 257 -15.91 -17.64 -14.91
C PRO A 257 -15.92 -17.51 -16.45
N PHE A 258 -16.80 -16.69 -17.03
CA PHE A 258 -16.79 -16.43 -18.47
C PHE A 258 -15.50 -15.74 -18.95
N LEU A 259 -14.75 -15.08 -18.05
CA LEU A 259 -13.45 -14.49 -18.36
C LEU A 259 -12.37 -15.52 -18.65
N ARG A 260 -12.60 -16.81 -18.37
CA ARG A 260 -11.70 -17.89 -18.79
C ARG A 260 -11.48 -17.91 -20.30
N SER A 261 -12.43 -17.42 -21.11
CA SER A 261 -12.21 -17.25 -22.55
C SER A 261 -11.11 -16.24 -22.88
N ALA A 262 -10.91 -15.22 -22.04
CA ALA A 262 -9.87 -14.20 -22.21
C ALA A 262 -8.50 -14.68 -21.69
N VAL A 263 -8.42 -15.79 -20.95
CA VAL A 263 -7.16 -16.36 -20.44
C VAL A 263 -6.45 -17.14 -21.54
N SER A 264 -5.25 -16.70 -21.90
CA SER A 264 -4.40 -17.39 -22.88
C SER A 264 -3.51 -18.45 -22.24
N ARG A 265 -3.13 -18.26 -20.96
CA ARG A 265 -2.28 -19.18 -20.20
C ARG A 265 -2.51 -18.99 -18.70
N ASP A 266 -2.75 -20.06 -17.97
CA ASP A 266 -2.81 -20.00 -16.50
C ASP A 266 -1.41 -19.83 -15.87
N PRO A 267 -1.33 -19.15 -14.71
CA PRO A 267 -0.13 -19.17 -13.89
C PRO A 267 0.16 -20.62 -13.45
N ARG A 268 1.44 -20.92 -13.24
CA ARG A 268 1.88 -22.26 -12.85
C ARG A 268 2.87 -22.18 -11.69
N PRO A 269 2.75 -23.06 -10.69
CA PRO A 269 3.77 -23.19 -9.67
C PRO A 269 5.06 -23.70 -10.33
N GLY A 270 6.16 -22.98 -10.11
CA GLY A 270 7.48 -23.32 -10.62
C GLY A 270 8.43 -23.79 -9.51
N LEU A 271 9.58 -24.35 -9.92
CA LEU A 271 10.65 -24.76 -8.99
C LEU A 271 11.27 -23.58 -8.22
N ILE A 272 11.18 -22.36 -8.76
CA ILE A 272 11.65 -21.11 -8.13
C ILE A 272 10.54 -20.05 -8.33
N GLY A 273 9.56 -20.04 -7.43
CA GLY A 273 8.42 -19.11 -7.49
C GLY A 273 7.35 -19.47 -8.52
N GLU A 274 6.33 -18.63 -8.63
CA GLU A 274 5.22 -18.80 -9.58
C GLU A 274 5.54 -18.17 -10.93
N SER A 275 5.24 -18.87 -12.03
CA SER A 275 5.25 -18.27 -13.36
C SER A 275 3.94 -17.54 -13.62
N SER A 276 3.99 -16.32 -14.17
CA SER A 276 2.79 -15.56 -14.51
C SER A 276 1.94 -16.26 -15.57
N GLY A 277 0.63 -16.14 -15.40
CA GLY A 277 -0.36 -16.39 -16.44
C GLY A 277 -0.38 -15.24 -17.44
N LEU A 278 -1.11 -15.42 -18.54
CA LEU A 278 -1.37 -14.42 -19.57
C LEU A 278 -2.87 -14.38 -19.86
N TRP A 279 -3.43 -13.18 -19.91
CA TRP A 279 -4.83 -12.94 -20.26
C TRP A 279 -4.96 -11.73 -21.17
N ARG A 280 -6.08 -11.61 -21.89
CA ARG A 280 -6.39 -10.53 -22.84
C ARG A 280 -7.25 -9.47 -22.14
N PRO A 281 -6.65 -8.42 -21.54
CA PRO A 281 -7.39 -7.46 -20.72
C PRO A 281 -8.45 -6.68 -21.49
N ILE A 282 -8.21 -6.37 -22.77
CA ILE A 282 -9.15 -5.59 -23.58
C ILE A 282 -10.41 -6.40 -23.88
N GLU A 283 -10.25 -7.67 -24.23
CA GLU A 283 -11.37 -8.60 -24.42
C GLU A 283 -12.10 -8.86 -23.11
N ALA A 284 -11.39 -9.08 -22.01
CA ALA A 284 -11.99 -9.25 -20.69
C ALA A 284 -12.86 -8.04 -20.29
N ARG A 285 -12.34 -6.82 -20.48
CA ARG A 285 -13.05 -5.56 -20.23
C ARG A 285 -14.31 -5.45 -21.10
N ALA A 286 -14.21 -5.80 -22.39
CA ALA A 286 -15.36 -5.78 -23.29
C ALA A 286 -16.45 -6.79 -22.87
N LEU A 287 -16.06 -8.01 -22.47
CA LEU A 287 -16.97 -9.02 -21.93
C LEU A 287 -17.65 -8.56 -20.65
N LEU A 288 -16.91 -7.96 -19.72
CA LEU A 288 -17.44 -7.43 -18.46
C LEU A 288 -18.45 -6.31 -18.68
N TRP A 289 -18.16 -5.38 -19.58
CA TRP A 289 -19.12 -4.33 -19.93
C TRP A 289 -20.36 -4.87 -20.62
N ALA A 290 -20.24 -5.88 -21.48
CA ALA A 290 -21.39 -6.52 -22.10
C ALA A 290 -22.31 -7.15 -21.05
N HIS A 291 -21.75 -8.00 -20.18
CA HIS A 291 -22.54 -8.65 -19.13
C HIS A 291 -23.09 -7.66 -18.10
N GLY A 292 -22.32 -6.64 -17.70
CA GLY A 292 -22.78 -5.59 -16.78
C GLY A 292 -23.97 -4.81 -17.34
N ARG A 293 -23.99 -4.52 -18.64
CA ARG A 293 -25.16 -3.90 -19.30
C ARG A 293 -26.36 -4.84 -19.34
N GLU A 294 -26.15 -6.12 -19.65
CA GLU A 294 -27.23 -7.11 -19.64
C GLU A 294 -27.87 -7.27 -18.25
N GLU A 295 -27.07 -7.31 -17.18
CA GLU A 295 -27.58 -7.35 -15.81
C GLU A 295 -28.36 -6.08 -15.44
N LEU A 296 -27.88 -4.91 -15.89
CA LEU A 296 -28.63 -3.66 -15.73
C LEU A 296 -29.97 -3.69 -16.47
N ASP A 297 -30.00 -4.23 -17.70
CA ASP A 297 -31.24 -4.37 -18.47
C ASP A 297 -32.21 -5.36 -17.81
N ARG A 298 -31.72 -6.44 -17.20
CA ARG A 298 -32.55 -7.37 -16.40
C ARG A 298 -33.13 -6.69 -15.17
N LEU A 299 -32.31 -5.92 -14.45
CA LEU A 299 -32.74 -5.19 -13.25
C LEU A 299 -33.82 -4.16 -13.59
N THR A 300 -33.60 -3.35 -14.63
CA THR A 300 -34.55 -2.31 -15.05
C THR A 300 -35.84 -2.90 -15.63
N SER A 301 -35.76 -4.00 -16.37
CA SER A 301 -36.92 -4.76 -16.83
C SER A 301 -37.75 -5.35 -15.67
N TRP A 302 -37.09 -5.86 -14.63
CA TRP A 302 -37.76 -6.35 -13.44
C TRP A 302 -38.48 -5.23 -12.68
N LEU A 303 -37.82 -4.07 -12.49
CA LEU A 303 -38.42 -2.88 -11.88
C LEU A 303 -39.64 -2.38 -12.65
N GLY A 304 -39.57 -2.35 -13.98
CA GLY A 304 -40.67 -1.92 -14.86
C GLY A 304 -41.89 -2.85 -14.81
N ARG A 305 -41.70 -4.14 -14.51
CA ARG A 305 -42.80 -5.09 -14.29
C ARG A 305 -43.42 -4.99 -12.89
N ALA A 306 -42.63 -4.64 -11.88
CA ALA A 306 -43.10 -4.52 -10.49
C ALA A 306 -43.90 -3.23 -10.23
N GLY A 307 -43.75 -2.21 -11.08
CA GLY A 307 -44.48 -0.94 -10.99
C GLY A 307 -45.80 -0.88 -11.77
N GLN A 308 -46.17 -1.93 -12.50
CA GLN A 308 -47.46 -2.11 -13.18
C GLN A 308 -48.42 -2.91 -12.31
#